data_AF-A0A816HLC5-F1
#
_entry.id   AF-A0A816HLC5-F1
#
_cell.length_a   1.000
_cell.length_b   1.000
_cell.length_c   1.000
_cell.angle_alpha   90.00
_cell.angle_beta   90.00
_cell.angle_gamma   90.00
#
_symmetry.space_group_name_H-M   'P 1'
#
loop_
_entity.id
_entity.type
_entity.pdbx_description
1 polymer ?
#
loop_
_entity_poly.entity_id
_entity_poly.type
_entity_poly.pdbx_seq_one_letter_code
_entity_poly.pdbx_strand_id
1 'polypeptide(L)'
;PYSPYDPSKKPLSTLLNEMTYYVASTLRIDNEDECIIHGLQILLLSDVERVRAASLRALRYSIHRATIFDKFLECRLDYLVCRSLTIDLRNARERLEAYKFIRRLFVLYSQRIPHSLVYVLNAIVSSNSTTPASRIANTTPI
;
A
#
# COMPACT_ATOMS: atom_id res chain seq x y z
N PRO A 1 10.18 -28.82 32.00
CA PRO A 1 11.09 -28.31 30.94
C PRO A 1 10.45 -27.11 30.22
N TYR A 2 10.92 -25.90 30.51
CA TYR A 2 10.55 -24.70 29.75
C TYR A 2 11.14 -24.86 28.34
N SER A 3 10.30 -25.12 27.34
CA SER A 3 10.73 -24.99 25.95
C SER A 3 10.94 -23.50 25.69
N PRO A 4 12.10 -23.08 25.15
CA PRO A 4 12.31 -21.69 24.77
C PRO A 4 11.18 -21.27 23.82
N TYR A 5 10.57 -20.12 24.08
CA TYR A 5 9.61 -19.52 23.17
C TYR A 5 10.31 -19.27 21.84
N ASP A 6 9.99 -20.08 20.84
CA ASP A 6 10.53 -19.98 19.49
C ASP A 6 9.48 -19.30 18.59
N PRO A 7 9.57 -17.97 18.39
CA PRO A 7 8.60 -17.21 17.61
C PRO A 7 8.57 -17.64 16.14
N SER A 8 9.57 -18.38 15.65
CA SER A 8 9.64 -18.83 14.25
C SER A 8 8.69 -20.00 13.93
N LYS A 9 8.16 -20.69 14.96
CA LYS A 9 7.27 -21.85 14.80
C LYS A 9 5.79 -21.52 14.89
N LYS A 10 5.41 -20.25 15.12
CA LYS A 10 4.01 -19.86 15.13
C LYS A 10 3.44 -19.93 13.71
N PRO A 11 2.26 -20.54 13.50
CA PRO A 11 1.58 -20.42 12.23
C PRO A 11 1.29 -18.94 11.96
N LEU A 12 1.45 -18.52 10.70
CA LEU A 12 1.28 -17.12 10.28
C LEU A 12 -0.09 -16.56 10.70
N SER A 13 -1.12 -17.39 10.72
CA SER A 13 -2.46 -17.04 11.19
C SER A 13 -2.51 -16.62 12.66
N THR A 14 -1.74 -17.28 13.53
CA THR A 14 -1.67 -16.94 14.96
C THR A 14 -0.96 -15.62 15.18
N LEU A 15 0.15 -15.38 14.47
CA LEU A 15 0.84 -14.09 14.48
C LEU A 15 -0.05 -12.96 13.96
N LEU A 16 -0.79 -13.19 12.86
CA LEU A 16 -1.73 -12.21 12.33
C LEU A 16 -2.83 -11.90 13.35
N ASN A 17 -3.40 -12.92 14.00
CA ASN A 17 -4.46 -12.72 15.00
C ASN A 17 -3.96 -11.98 16.24
N GLU A 18 -2.74 -12.28 16.72
CA GLU A 18 -2.12 -11.55 17.82
C GLU A 18 -1.84 -10.09 17.44
N MET A 19 -1.35 -9.83 16.22
CA MET A 19 -1.16 -8.47 15.73
C MET A 19 -2.49 -7.71 15.60
N THR A 20 -3.53 -8.34 15.06
CA THR A 20 -4.87 -7.74 14.95
C THR A 20 -5.45 -7.42 16.32
N TYR A 21 -5.34 -8.34 17.28
CA TYR A 21 -5.78 -8.11 18.66
C TYR A 21 -5.00 -6.99 19.33
N TYR A 22 -3.68 -6.95 19.16
CA TYR A 22 -2.83 -5.89 19.71
C TYR A 22 -3.19 -4.52 19.13
N VAL A 23 -3.42 -4.43 17.81
CA VAL A 23 -3.84 -3.20 17.14
C VAL A 23 -5.21 -2.75 17.66
N ALA A 24 -6.20 -3.65 17.69
CA ALA A 24 -7.56 -3.35 18.15
C ALA A 24 -7.57 -2.86 19.62
N SER A 25 -6.87 -3.57 20.50
CA SER A 25 -6.78 -3.24 21.93
C SER A 25 -5.98 -1.96 22.20
N THR A 26 -4.88 -1.74 21.48
CA THR A 26 -4.03 -0.54 21.65
C THR A 26 -4.73 0.72 21.15
N LEU A 27 -5.48 0.61 20.05
CA LEU A 27 -6.18 1.76 19.45
C LEU A 27 -7.61 1.94 19.96
N ARG A 28 -8.10 1.05 20.84
CA ARG A 28 -9.49 1.03 21.35
C ARG A 28 -10.52 1.07 20.22
N ILE A 29 -10.26 0.29 19.17
CA ILE A 29 -11.12 0.24 18.00
C ILE A 29 -12.10 -0.93 18.15
N ASP A 30 -13.38 -0.61 18.24
CA ASP A 30 -14.46 -1.59 18.27
C ASP A 30 -15.02 -1.88 16.86
N ASN A 31 -14.69 -1.04 15.87
CA ASN A 31 -15.14 -1.17 14.49
C ASN A 31 -14.16 -1.99 13.63
N GLU A 32 -14.62 -3.10 13.08
CA GLU A 32 -13.82 -3.99 12.23
C GLU A 32 -13.18 -3.27 11.03
N ASP A 33 -13.90 -2.36 10.38
CA ASP A 33 -13.41 -1.64 9.21
C ASP A 33 -12.27 -0.67 9.59
N GLU A 34 -12.36 -0.04 10.76
CA GLU A 34 -11.29 0.80 11.31
C GLU A 34 -10.06 -0.04 11.68
N CYS A 35 -10.26 -1.20 12.31
CA CYS A 35 -9.19 -2.14 12.63
C CYS A 35 -8.42 -2.57 11.38
N ILE A 36 -9.14 -2.88 10.29
CA ILE A 36 -8.56 -3.22 9.00
C ILE A 36 -7.72 -2.06 8.46
N ILE A 37 -8.27 -0.84 8.43
CA ILE A 37 -7.56 0.32 7.88
C ILE A 37 -6.31 0.66 8.70
N HIS A 38 -6.40 0.70 10.03
CA HIS A 38 -5.25 0.99 10.89
C HIS A 38 -4.18 -0.11 10.83
N GLY A 39 -4.58 -1.38 10.80
CA GLY A 39 -3.64 -2.49 10.60
C GLY A 39 -2.88 -2.36 9.28
N LEU A 40 -3.59 -2.07 8.19
CA LEU A 40 -2.97 -1.90 6.87
C LEU A 40 -2.09 -0.64 6.79
N GLN A 41 -2.48 0.44 7.48
CA GLN A 41 -1.66 1.65 7.62
C GLN A 41 -0.30 1.35 8.25
N ILE A 42 -0.28 0.57 9.33
CA ILE A 42 0.97 0.14 9.99
C ILE A 42 1.82 -0.70 9.03
N LEU A 43 1.21 -1.64 8.29
CA LEU A 43 1.95 -2.47 7.33
C LEU A 43 2.51 -1.67 6.14
N LEU A 44 1.83 -0.62 5.70
CA LEU A 44 2.33 0.29 4.65
C LEU A 44 3.53 1.14 5.11
N LEU A 45 3.70 1.34 6.42
CA LEU A 45 4.85 2.05 6.97
C LEU A 45 6.09 1.16 7.10
N SER A 46 5.95 -0.17 7.00
CA SER A 46 7.04 -1.14 7.11
C SER A 46 8.21 -0.82 6.16
N ASP A 47 9.45 -1.07 6.59
CA ASP A 47 10.64 -0.96 5.74
C ASP A 47 10.77 -2.11 4.73
N VAL A 48 10.03 -3.21 4.93
CA VAL A 48 10.09 -4.38 4.07
C VAL A 48 9.14 -4.23 2.88
N GLU A 49 9.68 -4.15 1.66
CA GLU A 49 8.91 -4.04 0.40
C GLU A 49 7.77 -5.06 0.31
N ARG A 50 8.06 -6.34 0.64
CA ARG A 50 7.08 -7.43 0.52
C ARG A 50 5.88 -7.22 1.44
N VAL A 51 6.09 -6.62 2.62
CA VAL A 51 5.02 -6.33 3.58
C VAL A 51 4.16 -5.19 3.05
N ARG A 52 4.76 -4.12 2.53
CA ARG A 52 4.01 -3.02 1.89
C ARG A 52 3.21 -3.50 0.69
N ALA A 53 3.81 -4.33 -0.18
CA ALA A 53 3.13 -4.93 -1.33
C ALA A 53 1.94 -5.83 -0.91
N ALA A 54 2.11 -6.63 0.14
CA ALA A 54 1.03 -7.45 0.70
C ALA A 54 -0.09 -6.58 1.29
N SER A 55 0.24 -5.48 1.95
CA SER A 55 -0.73 -4.51 2.48
C SER A 55 -1.54 -3.85 1.36
N LEU A 56 -0.89 -3.39 0.28
CA LEU A 56 -1.57 -2.84 -0.90
C LEU A 56 -2.51 -3.86 -1.56
N ARG A 57 -2.09 -5.13 -1.62
CA ARG A 57 -2.92 -6.21 -2.11
C ARG A 57 -4.14 -6.43 -1.22
N ALA A 58 -3.96 -6.44 0.10
CA ALA A 58 -5.05 -6.58 1.06
C ALA A 58 -6.03 -5.40 0.96
N LEU A 59 -5.53 -4.15 0.92
CA LEU A 59 -6.34 -2.95 0.67
C LEU A 59 -7.21 -3.10 -0.57
N ARG A 60 -6.67 -3.61 -1.67
CA ARG A 60 -7.43 -3.83 -2.91
C ARG A 60 -8.62 -4.77 -2.73
N TYR A 61 -8.51 -5.79 -1.88
CA TYR A 61 -9.61 -6.70 -1.59
C TYR A 61 -10.59 -6.12 -0.56
N SER A 62 -10.11 -5.31 0.39
CA SER A 62 -10.94 -4.69 1.42
C SER A 62 -11.78 -3.51 0.93
N ILE A 63 -11.32 -2.74 -0.08
CA ILE A 63 -11.91 -1.44 -0.47
C ILE A 63 -13.30 -1.51 -1.16
N HIS A 64 -13.99 -2.65 -1.14
CA HIS A 64 -15.31 -2.83 -1.73
C HIS A 64 -16.44 -2.22 -0.88
N ARG A 65 -16.20 -1.93 0.39
CA ARG A 65 -17.16 -1.28 1.30
C ARG A 65 -16.90 0.23 1.34
N ALA A 66 -17.97 1.03 1.26
CA ALA A 66 -17.87 2.49 1.33
C ALA A 66 -17.28 2.97 2.68
N THR A 67 -17.61 2.30 3.77
CA THR A 67 -17.06 2.55 5.11
C THR A 67 -15.54 2.41 5.16
N ILE A 68 -14.99 1.35 4.57
CA ILE A 68 -13.54 1.14 4.45
C ILE A 68 -12.91 2.25 3.60
N PHE A 69 -13.58 2.69 2.54
CA PHE A 69 -13.09 3.79 1.71
C PHE A 69 -13.10 5.14 2.43
N ASP A 70 -14.15 5.43 3.19
CA ASP A 70 -14.24 6.65 4.00
C ASP A 70 -13.10 6.68 5.03
N LYS A 71 -12.86 5.55 5.72
CA LYS A 71 -11.73 5.41 6.65
C LYS A 71 -10.37 5.49 5.98
N PHE A 72 -10.22 4.94 4.77
CA PHE A 72 -9.00 5.11 3.97
C PHE A 72 -8.67 6.60 3.73
N LEU A 73 -9.69 7.42 3.44
CA LEU A 73 -9.54 8.86 3.24
C LEU A 73 -9.27 9.61 4.54
N GLU A 74 -10.01 9.30 5.61
CA GLU A 74 -9.84 9.90 6.94
C GLU A 74 -8.41 9.68 7.47
N CYS A 75 -7.89 8.45 7.33
CA CYS A 75 -6.55 8.09 7.79
C CYS A 75 -5.42 8.47 6.82
N ARG A 76 -5.73 9.18 5.72
CA ARG A 76 -4.76 9.67 4.73
C ARG A 76 -3.90 8.57 4.10
N LEU A 77 -4.44 7.36 3.93
CA LEU A 77 -3.72 6.24 3.33
C LEU A 77 -3.38 6.49 1.85
N ASP A 78 -4.07 7.43 1.19
CA ASP A 78 -3.75 7.90 -0.14
C ASP A 78 -2.30 8.41 -0.26
N TYR A 79 -1.77 9.07 0.78
CA TYR A 79 -0.36 9.49 0.82
C TYR A 79 0.60 8.31 0.98
N LEU A 80 0.23 7.30 1.76
CA LEU A 80 1.05 6.09 1.91
C LEU A 80 1.08 5.28 0.62
N VAL A 81 -0.03 5.24 -0.12
CA VAL A 81 -0.08 4.66 -1.47
C VAL A 81 0.79 5.46 -2.44
N CYS A 82 0.77 6.80 -2.37
CA CYS A 82 1.69 7.65 -3.15
C CYS A 82 3.16 7.33 -2.81
N ARG A 83 3.50 7.21 -1.51
CA ARG A 83 4.85 6.84 -1.04
C ARG A 83 5.29 5.51 -1.64
N SER A 84 4.42 4.51 -1.70
CA SER A 84 4.72 3.21 -2.31
C SER A 84 5.05 3.28 -3.80
N LEU A 85 4.64 4.34 -4.50
CA LEU A 85 5.03 4.58 -5.89
C LEU A 85 6.40 5.27 -6.03
N THR A 86 6.80 6.08 -5.05
CA THR A 86 7.93 7.01 -5.17
C THR A 86 9.13 6.66 -4.28
N ILE A 87 8.98 5.79 -3.28
CA ILE A 87 10.03 5.51 -2.28
C ILE A 87 11.31 4.91 -2.89
N ASP A 88 11.17 3.89 -3.73
CA ASP A 88 12.28 3.25 -4.44
C ASP A 88 11.76 2.64 -5.74
N LEU A 89 12.28 3.09 -6.88
CA LEU A 89 11.85 2.64 -8.20
C LEU A 89 12.18 1.16 -8.48
N ARG A 90 13.14 0.58 -7.75
CA ARG A 90 13.54 -0.83 -7.83
C ARG A 90 12.51 -1.78 -7.24
N ASN A 91 11.62 -1.28 -6.39
CA ASN A 91 10.55 -2.05 -5.73
C ASN A 91 9.37 -2.31 -6.68
N ALA A 92 9.64 -3.02 -7.78
CA ALA A 92 8.67 -3.23 -8.85
C ALA A 92 7.40 -3.97 -8.38
N ARG A 93 7.50 -4.84 -7.38
CA ARG A 93 6.34 -5.61 -6.87
C ARG A 93 5.41 -4.73 -6.05
N GLU A 94 5.97 -3.92 -5.16
CA GLU A 94 5.20 -2.92 -4.40
C GLU A 94 4.48 -1.95 -5.34
N ARG A 95 5.21 -1.37 -6.31
CA ARG A 95 4.65 -0.42 -7.28
C ARG A 95 3.54 -1.04 -8.11
N LEU A 96 3.70 -2.28 -8.55
CA LEU A 96 2.67 -3.00 -9.30
C LEU A 96 1.39 -3.19 -8.47
N GLU A 97 1.50 -3.58 -7.20
CA GLU A 97 0.34 -3.71 -6.32
C GLU A 97 -0.31 -2.35 -6.03
N ALA A 98 0.47 -1.27 -5.90
CA ALA A 98 -0.04 0.09 -5.77
C ALA A 98 -0.84 0.51 -7.02
N TYR A 99 -0.31 0.30 -8.23
CA TYR A 99 -1.06 0.61 -9.46
C TYR A 99 -2.35 -0.21 -9.59
N LYS A 100 -2.32 -1.50 -9.25
CA LYS A 100 -3.53 -2.33 -9.24
C LYS A 100 -4.56 -1.83 -8.24
N PHE A 101 -4.13 -1.38 -7.05
CA PHE A 101 -5.00 -0.78 -6.05
C PHE A 101 -5.61 0.54 -6.54
N ILE A 102 -4.78 1.44 -7.07
CA ILE A 102 -5.24 2.72 -7.63
C ILE A 102 -6.25 2.48 -8.75
N ARG A 103 -5.97 1.57 -9.67
CA ARG A 103 -6.93 1.19 -10.72
C ARG A 103 -8.27 0.71 -10.13
N ARG A 104 -8.24 -0.07 -9.05
CA ARG A 104 -9.47 -0.51 -8.35
C ARG A 104 -10.22 0.68 -7.74
N LEU A 105 -9.53 1.65 -7.16
CA LEU A 105 -10.14 2.89 -6.66
C LEU A 105 -10.84 3.65 -7.79
N PHE A 106 -10.20 3.85 -8.94
CA PHE A 106 -10.81 4.53 -10.08
C PHE A 106 -12.08 3.83 -10.59
N VAL A 107 -12.11 2.49 -10.55
CA VAL A 107 -13.29 1.72 -10.94
C VAL A 107 -14.45 1.88 -9.95
N LEU A 108 -14.17 1.93 -8.64
CA LEU A 108 -15.21 1.93 -7.61
C LEU A 108 -15.65 3.33 -7.15
N TYR A 109 -14.73 4.29 -7.12
CA TYR A 109 -14.90 5.60 -6.48
C TYR A 109 -14.43 6.75 -7.37
N SER A 110 -14.62 6.65 -8.68
CA SER A 110 -14.16 7.63 -9.68
C SER A 110 -14.44 9.10 -9.32
N GLN A 111 -15.61 9.38 -8.74
CA GLN A 111 -16.04 10.73 -8.34
C GLN A 111 -15.38 11.25 -7.05
N ARG A 112 -14.79 10.35 -6.24
CA ARG A 112 -14.21 10.66 -4.92
C ARG A 112 -12.71 10.37 -4.87
N ILE A 113 -12.05 10.27 -6.02
CA ILE A 113 -10.62 9.98 -6.09
C ILE A 113 -9.80 11.08 -5.38
N PRO A 114 -8.89 10.72 -4.45
CA PRO A 114 -8.00 11.69 -3.83
C PRO A 114 -7.08 12.36 -4.86
N HIS A 115 -6.96 13.68 -4.76
CA HIS A 115 -6.06 14.45 -5.64
C HIS A 115 -4.59 14.03 -5.54
N SER A 116 -4.14 13.57 -4.37
CA SER A 116 -2.78 13.05 -4.16
C SER A 116 -2.42 11.95 -5.17
N LEU A 117 -3.35 11.03 -5.43
CA LEU A 117 -3.18 9.95 -6.41
C LEU A 117 -3.12 10.49 -7.84
N VAL A 118 -3.93 11.50 -8.18
CA VAL A 118 -3.87 12.15 -9.50
C VAL A 118 -2.54 12.87 -9.69
N TYR A 119 -2.09 13.61 -8.68
CA TYR A 119 -0.83 14.35 -8.72
C TYR A 119 0.38 13.42 -8.86
N VAL A 120 0.47 12.34 -8.06
CA VAL A 120 1.61 11.42 -8.14
C VAL A 120 1.65 10.71 -9.50
N LEU A 121 0.50 10.33 -10.04
CA LEU A 121 0.43 9.72 -11.38
C LEU A 121 0.87 10.71 -12.46
N ASN A 122 0.40 11.96 -12.41
CA ASN A 122 0.80 12.98 -13.35
C ASN A 122 2.31 13.27 -13.26
N ALA A 123 2.86 13.33 -12.06
CA ALA A 123 4.29 13.53 -11.84
C ALA A 123 5.13 12.38 -12.43
N ILE A 124 4.72 11.12 -12.22
CA ILE A 124 5.38 9.94 -12.79
C ILE A 124 5.32 9.94 -14.32
N VAL A 125 4.17 10.26 -14.90
CA VAL A 125 4.01 10.33 -16.36
C VAL A 125 4.89 11.45 -16.93
N SER A 126 4.88 12.63 -16.29
CA SER A 126 5.66 13.78 -16.72
C SER A 126 7.16 13.51 -16.65
N SER A 127 7.65 12.86 -15.59
CA SER A 127 9.07 12.48 -15.48
C SER A 127 9.48 11.47 -16.55
N ASN A 128 8.57 10.55 -16.92
CA ASN A 128 8.80 9.58 -17.98
C ASN A 128 8.72 10.19 -19.39
N SER A 129 8.03 11.34 -19.53
CA SER A 129 7.87 12.06 -20.80
C SER A 129 9.07 12.96 -21.16
N THR A 130 10.11 12.98 -20.33
CA THR A 130 11.40 13.64 -20.63
C THR A 130 12.15 12.90 -21.73
N THR A 131 11.69 13.13 -22.96
CA THR A 131 12.29 12.93 -24.30
C THR A 131 12.65 11.52 -24.80
N PRO A 132 12.15 11.11 -25.99
CA PRO A 132 12.82 10.09 -26.84
C PRO A 132 14.23 10.50 -27.32
N ALA A 133 14.63 11.77 -27.16
CA ALA A 133 15.97 12.27 -27.51
C ALA A 133 17.10 11.64 -26.67
N SER A 134 16.85 11.24 -25.41
CA SER A 134 17.83 10.53 -24.58
C SER A 134 18.00 9.05 -24.96
N ARG A 135 17.05 8.47 -25.72
CA ARG A 135 17.21 7.13 -26.31
C ARG A 135 18.03 7.14 -27.60
N ILE A 136 17.97 8.24 -28.36
CA ILE A 136 18.70 8.40 -29.64
C ILE A 136 20.15 8.81 -29.40
N ALA A 137 20.45 9.54 -28.33
CA ALA A 137 21.83 9.93 -27.97
C ALA A 137 22.75 8.74 -27.59
N ASN A 138 22.19 7.58 -27.26
CA ASN A 138 22.94 6.38 -26.86
C ASN A 138 22.98 5.29 -27.95
N THR A 139 22.59 5.62 -29.20
CA THR A 139 22.55 4.69 -30.34
C THR A 139 23.25 5.24 -31.60
N THR A 140 24.35 5.96 -31.43
CA THR A 140 25.35 6.08 -32.50
C THR A 140 26.45 5.03 -32.30
N PRO A 141 26.58 4.04 -33.21
CA PRO A 141 27.78 3.22 -33.29
C PRO A 141 28.88 3.97 -34.03
N ILE A 142 30.13 3.70 -33.61
CA ILE A 142 31.44 4.09 -34.15
C ILE A 142 31.97 5.44 -33.67
#